data_AF-A0A0A1WXJ2-F1
#
_entry.id   AF-A0A0A1WXJ2-F1
#
_cell.length_a   1.000
_cell.length_b   1.000
_cell.length_c   1.000
_cell.angle_alpha   90.00
_cell.angle_beta   90.00
_cell.angle_gamma   90.00
#
_symmetry.space_group_name_H-M   'P 1'
#
loop_
_entity.id
_entity.type
_entity.pdbx_description
1 polymer ?
#
loop_
_entity_poly.entity_id
_entity_poly.type
_entity_poly.pdbx_seq_one_letter_code
_entity_poly.pdbx_strand_id
1 'polypeptide(L)'
;MENSLRQNCQNRANVYFIRQFNRIQKNLRKLLFESRIELRMEKTIKKKTNQKQFELMVKLLEKNPQLAKGMTPFGSTKQTRIDLWEDIAAELNNIGPPLRRGSEWNKVKILCLKLCV
;
A
#
# COMPACT_ATOMS: atom_id res chain seq x y z
N MET A 1 -45.82 9.05 41.89
CA MET A 1 -44.95 7.86 41.71
C MET A 1 -44.58 7.60 40.25
N GLU A 2 -45.47 7.85 39.28
CA GLU A 2 -45.27 7.53 37.85
C GLU A 2 -44.09 8.29 37.18
N ASN A 3 -43.86 9.55 37.54
CA ASN A 3 -42.75 10.35 36.98
C ASN A 3 -41.36 9.76 37.31
N SER A 4 -41.21 9.11 38.48
CA SER A 4 -39.96 8.48 38.89
C SER A 4 -39.66 7.21 38.09
N LEU A 5 -40.70 6.41 37.81
CA LEU A 5 -40.59 5.20 36.98
C LEU A 5 -40.25 5.53 35.53
N ARG A 6 -40.86 6.59 34.98
CA ARG A 6 -40.59 7.05 33.60
C ARG A 6 -39.15 7.55 33.43
N GLN A 7 -38.65 8.33 34.38
CA GLN A 7 -37.27 8.80 34.41
C GLN A 7 -36.27 7.63 34.51
N ASN A 8 -36.60 6.60 35.31
CA ASN A 8 -35.74 5.42 35.47
C ASN A 8 -35.68 4.58 34.18
N CYS A 9 -36.79 4.43 33.45
CA CYS A 9 -36.82 3.80 32.13
C CYS A 9 -36.00 4.57 31.08
N GLN A 10 -36.11 5.90 31.03
CA GLN A 10 -35.29 6.73 30.13
C GLN A 10 -33.79 6.65 30.46
N ASN A 11 -33.43 6.64 31.75
CA ASN A 11 -32.04 6.49 32.17
C ASN A 11 -31.47 5.13 31.76
N ARG A 12 -32.25 4.04 31.88
CA ARG A 12 -31.84 2.70 31.42
C ARG A 12 -31.66 2.62 29.90
N ALA A 13 -32.56 3.22 29.14
CA ALA A 13 -32.45 3.29 27.68
C ALA A 13 -31.19 4.07 27.25
N ASN A 14 -30.88 5.19 27.90
CA ASN A 14 -29.66 5.96 27.66
C ASN A 14 -28.39 5.18 27.98
N VAL A 15 -28.35 4.43 29.09
CA VAL A 15 -27.21 3.58 29.44
C VAL A 15 -27.02 2.47 28.40
N TYR A 16 -28.10 1.86 27.91
CA TYR A 16 -28.01 0.84 26.86
C TYR A 16 -27.47 1.45 25.56
N PHE A 17 -27.99 2.61 25.15
CA PHE A 17 -27.53 3.31 23.95
C PHE A 17 -26.04 3.68 24.02
N ILE A 18 -25.58 4.24 25.14
CA ILE A 18 -24.17 4.58 25.35
C ILE A 18 -23.29 3.32 25.31
N ARG A 19 -23.73 2.21 25.91
CA ARG A 19 -22.99 0.94 25.86
C ARG A 19 -22.90 0.40 24.44
N GLN A 20 -23.98 0.44 23.67
CA GLN A 20 -23.97 0.03 22.26
C GLN A 20 -23.06 0.92 21.41
N PHE A 21 -23.15 2.24 21.58
CA PHE A 21 -22.28 3.20 20.90
C PHE A 21 -20.80 2.95 21.20
N ASN A 22 -20.44 2.78 22.47
CA ASN A 22 -19.06 2.48 22.88
C ASN A 22 -18.57 1.14 22.33
N ARG A 23 -19.43 0.13 22.25
CA ARG A 23 -19.10 -1.16 21.63
C ARG A 23 -18.80 -1.00 20.15
N ILE A 24 -19.62 -0.23 19.42
CA ILE A 24 -19.42 0.07 18.00
C ILE A 24 -18.11 0.83 17.79
N GLN A 25 -17.85 1.88 18.59
CA GLN A 25 -16.62 2.66 18.54
C GLN A 25 -15.38 1.79 18.79
N LYS A 26 -15.44 0.87 19.76
CA LYS A 26 -14.35 -0.08 20.04
C LYS A 26 -14.09 -1.02 18.86
N ASN A 27 -15.15 -1.54 18.24
CA ASN A 27 -15.05 -2.42 17.08
C ASN A 27 -14.44 -1.68 15.87
N LEU A 28 -14.86 -0.44 15.61
CA LEU A 28 -14.29 0.38 14.53
C LEU A 28 -12.79 0.64 14.73
N ARG A 29 -12.37 0.97 15.96
CA ARG A 29 -10.95 1.14 16.27
C ARG A 29 -10.15 -0.15 16.08
N LYS A 30 -10.73 -1.29 16.46
CA LYS A 30 -10.10 -2.60 16.28
C LYS A 30 -9.90 -2.91 14.79
N LEU A 31 -10.92 -2.72 13.96
CA LEU A 31 -10.85 -2.95 12.51
C LEU A 31 -9.82 -2.03 11.83
N LEU A 32 -9.81 -0.73 12.17
CA LEU A 32 -8.82 0.21 11.63
C LEU A 32 -7.38 -0.17 12.02
N PHE A 33 -7.19 -0.71 13.22
CA PHE A 33 -5.87 -1.19 13.66
C PHE A 33 -5.47 -2.46 12.92
N GLU A 34 -6.36 -3.43 12.80
CA GLU A 34 -6.13 -4.68 12.05
C GLU A 34 -5.75 -4.40 10.59
N SER A 35 -6.50 -3.55 9.88
CA SER A 35 -6.16 -3.13 8.52
C SER A 35 -4.81 -2.40 8.45
N ARG A 36 -4.45 -1.60 9.46
CA ARG A 36 -3.15 -0.93 9.52
C ARG A 36 -2.00 -1.92 9.75
N ILE A 37 -2.22 -2.97 10.54
CA ILE A 37 -1.23 -4.03 10.77
C ILE A 37 -1.02 -4.86 9.50
N GLU A 38 -2.09 -5.22 8.78
CA GLU A 38 -2.01 -5.89 7.48
C GLU A 38 -1.19 -5.07 6.47
N LEU A 39 -1.49 -3.77 6.33
CA LEU A 39 -0.72 -2.84 5.48
C LEU A 39 0.75 -2.73 5.91
N ARG A 40 1.06 -2.90 7.20
CA ARG A 40 2.43 -2.88 7.70
C ARG A 40 3.17 -4.18 7.39
N MET A 41 2.51 -5.33 7.59
CA MET A 41 3.08 -6.64 7.29
C MET A 41 3.40 -6.79 5.81
N GLU A 42 2.51 -6.33 4.92
CA GLU A 42 2.74 -6.32 3.47
C GLU A 42 3.99 -5.51 3.07
N LYS A 43 4.31 -4.44 3.82
CA LYS A 43 5.51 -3.62 3.62
C LYS A 43 6.80 -4.27 4.15
N THR A 44 6.70 -5.18 5.13
CA THR A 44 7.87 -5.81 5.78
C THR A 44 8.23 -7.18 5.22
N ILE A 45 7.34 -7.85 4.50
CA ILE A 45 7.69 -9.07 3.77
C ILE A 45 8.78 -8.71 2.77
N LYS A 46 9.97 -9.33 2.88
CA LYS A 46 11.03 -9.21 1.87
C LYS A 46 10.51 -9.80 0.57
N LYS A 47 9.85 -8.98 -0.25
CA LYS A 47 9.38 -9.33 -1.60
C LYS A 47 10.63 -9.71 -2.40
N LYS A 48 10.87 -11.00 -2.60
CA LYS A 48 11.96 -11.49 -3.47
C LYS A 48 11.47 -11.44 -4.90
N THR A 49 12.16 -10.70 -5.76
CA THR A 49 11.80 -10.60 -7.19
C THR A 49 11.91 -11.97 -7.82
N ASN A 50 10.88 -12.40 -8.55
CA ASN A 50 10.94 -13.63 -9.34
C ASN A 50 11.95 -13.46 -10.49
N GLN A 51 12.66 -14.52 -10.85
CA GLN A 51 13.61 -14.56 -11.97
C GLN A 51 13.00 -14.00 -13.26
N LYS A 52 11.78 -14.41 -13.62
CA LYS A 52 11.08 -13.91 -14.83
C LYS A 52 10.81 -12.41 -14.80
N GLN A 53 10.44 -11.88 -13.63
CA GLN A 53 10.25 -10.44 -13.45
C GLN A 53 11.58 -9.69 -13.56
N PHE A 54 12.66 -10.26 -13.01
CA PHE A 54 13.99 -9.68 -13.13
C PHE A 54 14.46 -9.62 -14.58
N GLU A 55 14.32 -10.72 -15.34
CA GLU A 55 14.67 -10.78 -16.75
C GLU A 55 13.87 -9.78 -17.61
N LEU A 56 12.56 -9.66 -17.36
CA LEU A 56 11.75 -8.65 -18.06
C LEU A 56 12.20 -7.23 -17.70
N MET A 57 12.49 -6.97 -16.42
CA MET A 57 12.97 -5.66 -15.98
C MET A 57 14.30 -5.29 -16.66
N VAL A 58 15.24 -6.22 -16.78
CA VAL A 58 16.49 -6.00 -17.51
C VAL A 58 16.22 -5.65 -18.98
N LYS A 59 15.38 -6.43 -19.67
CA LYS A 59 15.00 -6.14 -21.07
C LYS A 59 14.37 -4.77 -21.25
N LEU A 60 13.52 -4.34 -20.32
CA LEU A 60 12.89 -3.02 -20.35
C LEU A 60 13.91 -1.89 -20.14
N LEU A 61 14.92 -2.10 -19.29
CA LEU A 61 16.00 -1.15 -19.05
C LEU A 61 16.99 -1.08 -20.21
N GLU A 62 17.28 -2.21 -20.87
CA GLU A 62 18.09 -2.25 -22.08
C GLU A 62 17.43 -1.48 -23.23
N LYS A 63 16.11 -1.64 -23.39
CA LYS A 63 15.31 -0.87 -24.37
C LYS A 63 15.23 0.62 -24.05
N ASN A 64 15.33 0.98 -22.77
CA ASN A 64 15.19 2.36 -22.29
C ASN A 64 16.44 2.79 -21.49
N PRO A 65 17.58 3.03 -22.16
CA PRO A 65 18.84 3.33 -21.49
C PRO A 65 18.77 4.63 -20.65
N GLN A 66 17.92 5.60 -21.00
CA GLN A 66 17.67 6.77 -20.16
C GLN A 66 17.11 6.37 -18.78
N LEU A 67 16.17 5.42 -18.74
CA LEU A 67 15.63 4.89 -17.49
C LEU A 67 16.69 4.17 -16.70
N ALA A 68 17.53 3.36 -17.35
CA ALA A 68 18.64 2.64 -16.71
C ALA A 68 19.65 3.59 -16.05
N LYS A 69 20.05 4.65 -16.75
CA LYS A 69 21.00 5.65 -16.25
C LYS A 69 20.41 6.60 -15.21
N GLY A 70 19.09 6.56 -14.99
CA GLY A 70 18.39 7.55 -14.16
C GLY A 70 18.43 8.96 -14.78
N MET A 71 18.76 9.03 -16.06
CA MET A 71 18.77 10.26 -16.84
C MET A 71 17.37 10.52 -17.34
N THR A 72 16.88 11.73 -17.07
CA THR A 72 15.60 12.16 -17.59
C THR A 72 15.78 12.76 -18.97
N PRO A 73 14.86 12.50 -19.92
CA PRO A 73 14.74 13.33 -21.10
C PRO A 73 14.63 14.80 -20.66
N PHE A 74 15.34 15.68 -21.36
CA PHE A 74 15.32 17.12 -21.07
C PHE A 74 13.86 17.62 -21.10
N GLY A 75 13.39 18.25 -20.02
CA GLY A 75 12.00 18.69 -19.88
C GLY A 75 11.00 17.68 -19.28
N SER A 76 11.41 16.45 -18.92
CA SER A 76 10.49 15.51 -18.26
C SER A 76 10.16 15.95 -16.83
N THR A 77 8.89 15.88 -16.46
CA THR A 77 8.45 16.23 -15.10
C THR A 77 8.63 15.05 -14.14
N LYS A 78 8.61 15.33 -12.82
CA LYS A 78 8.59 14.28 -11.80
C LYS A 78 7.41 13.32 -11.98
N GLN A 79 6.26 13.81 -12.47
CA GLN A 79 5.06 13.00 -12.69
C GLN A 79 5.26 11.99 -13.83
N THR A 80 5.83 12.42 -14.95
CA THR A 80 6.13 11.55 -16.10
C THR A 80 7.01 10.36 -15.70
N ARG A 81 7.93 10.54 -14.75
CA ARG A 81 8.74 9.44 -14.22
C ARG A 81 7.92 8.45 -13.39
N ILE A 82 6.99 8.96 -12.58
CA ILE A 82 6.14 8.12 -11.74
C ILE A 82 5.27 7.27 -12.66
N ASP A 83 4.60 7.89 -13.62
CA ASP A 83 3.70 7.22 -14.56
C ASP A 83 4.41 6.10 -15.32
N LEU A 84 5.60 6.38 -15.86
CA LEU A 84 6.43 5.40 -16.57
C LEU A 84 6.82 4.19 -15.70
N TRP A 85 7.10 4.42 -14.42
CA TRP A 85 7.40 3.33 -13.50
C TRP A 85 6.15 2.56 -13.09
N GLU A 86 4.98 3.19 -13.05
CA GLU A 86 3.71 2.48 -12.82
C GLU A 86 3.32 1.63 -14.04
N ASP A 87 3.58 2.07 -15.27
CA ASP A 87 3.38 1.26 -16.47
C ASP A 87 4.29 0.01 -16.46
N ILE A 88 5.58 0.20 -16.16
CA ILE A 88 6.53 -0.92 -15.97
C ILE A 88 6.07 -1.84 -14.84
N ALA A 89 5.54 -1.28 -13.75
CA ALA A 89 5.01 -2.07 -12.64
C ALA A 89 3.85 -2.94 -13.09
N ALA A 90 2.93 -2.44 -13.92
CA ALA A 90 1.82 -3.20 -14.46
C ALA A 90 2.32 -4.41 -15.28
N GLU A 91 3.29 -4.21 -16.17
CA GLU A 91 3.90 -5.29 -16.95
C GLU A 91 4.58 -6.35 -16.07
N LEU A 92 5.36 -5.93 -15.06
CA LEU A 92 6.08 -6.84 -14.18
C LEU A 92 5.14 -7.60 -13.23
N ASN A 93 4.07 -6.94 -12.78
CA ASN A 93 3.08 -7.52 -11.88
C ASN A 93 2.18 -8.54 -12.61
N ASN A 94 1.99 -8.41 -13.93
CA ASN A 94 1.27 -9.39 -14.74
C ASN A 94 1.96 -10.76 -14.81
N ILE A 95 3.27 -10.83 -14.59
CA ILE A 95 4.00 -12.11 -14.51
C ILE A 95 3.60 -12.91 -13.26
N GLY A 96 3.19 -12.23 -12.20
CA GLY A 96 2.80 -12.84 -10.93
C GLY A 96 3.41 -12.14 -9.71
N PRO A 97 3.31 -12.74 -8.52
CA PRO A 97 3.87 -12.16 -7.31
C PRO A 97 5.42 -12.16 -7.33
N PRO A 98 6.06 -11.25 -6.59
CA PRO A 98 5.47 -10.17 -5.79
C PRO A 98 4.92 -9.01 -6.63
N LEU A 99 3.78 -8.47 -6.19
CA LEU A 99 3.23 -7.23 -6.72
C LEU A 99 3.94 -6.04 -6.05
N ARG A 100 4.43 -5.11 -6.86
CA ARG A 100 5.10 -3.89 -6.40
C ARG A 100 4.58 -2.67 -7.15
N ARG A 101 4.61 -1.51 -6.50
CA ARG A 101 4.33 -0.21 -7.16
C ARG A 101 5.54 0.24 -7.98
N GLY A 102 5.34 1.16 -8.90
CA GLY A 102 6.44 1.70 -9.72
C GLY A 102 7.62 2.23 -8.90
N SER A 103 7.34 2.95 -7.82
CA SER A 103 8.38 3.44 -6.90
C SER A 103 9.21 2.35 -6.22
N GLU A 104 8.63 1.16 -5.99
CA GLU A 104 9.33 0.02 -5.41
C GLU A 104 10.19 -0.67 -6.46
N TRP A 105 9.69 -0.82 -7.70
CA TRP A 105 10.47 -1.36 -8.82
C TRP A 105 11.69 -0.49 -9.16
N ASN A 106 11.55 0.83 -9.11
CA ASN A 106 12.69 1.73 -9.27
C ASN A 106 13.79 1.50 -8.23
N LYS A 107 13.43 1.15 -6.98
CA LYS A 107 14.43 0.79 -5.95
C LYS A 107 15.10 -0.55 -6.24
N VAL A 108 14.35 -1.54 -6.73
CA VAL A 108 14.91 -2.84 -7.15
C VAL A 108 15.94 -2.63 -8.25
N LYS A 109 15.63 -1.81 -9.26
CA LYS A 109 16.57 -1.40 -10.31
C LYS A 109 17.85 -0.78 -9.71
N ILE A 110 17.73 0.21 -8.83
CA ILE A 110 18.90 0.86 -8.21
C ILE A 110 19.77 -0.16 -7.46
N LEU A 111 19.15 -1.09 -6.72
CA LEU A 111 19.87 -2.13 -6.00
C LEU A 111 20.62 -3.06 -6.96
N CYS A 112 19.98 -3.50 -8.04
CA CYS A 112 20.60 -4.37 -9.03
C CYS A 112 21.78 -3.68 -9.75
N LEU A 113 21.63 -2.41 -10.14
CA LEU A 113 22.73 -1.66 -10.76
C LEU A 113 23.90 -1.44 -9.81
N LYS A 114 23.65 -1.21 -8.51
CA LYS A 114 24.71 -1.02 -7.51
C LYS A 114 25.49 -2.29 -7.19
N LEU A 115 24.92 -3.46 -7.44
CA LEU A 115 25.58 -4.76 -7.20
C LEU A 115 26.36 -5.26 -8.43
N CYS A 116 26.22 -4.59 -9.58
CA CYS A 116 26.89 -4.94 -10.83
C CYS A 116 28.08 -4.01 -11.18
N VAL A 117 28.54 -3.17 -10.24
CA VAL A 117 29.72 -2.30 -10.37
C VAL A 117 30.78 -2.69 -9.34
#